data_AF-A0A1H4GA78-F1
#
_entry.id   AF-A0A1H4GA78-F1
#
_cell.length_a   1.000
_cell.length_b   1.000
_cell.length_c   1.000
_cell.angle_alpha   90.00
_cell.angle_beta   90.00
_cell.angle_gamma   90.00
#
_symmetry.space_group_name_H-M   'P 1'
#
loop_
_entity.id
_entity.type
_entity.pdbx_description
1 polymer ?
#
loop_
_entity_poly.entity_id
_entity_poly.type
_entity_poly.pdbx_seq_one_letter_code
_entity_poly.pdbx_strand_id
1 'polypeptide(L)'
;MPRSTATPVGRRSSKVAFAKLYDRKTPLPAADLLNDRVVPFFDQHGIRLLRVLTDRGTEYCGNPQHHEYELYLALEDIDHTRTRARSPQTNGIV
;
A
#
# COMPACT_ATOMS: atom_id res chain seq x y z
N MET A 1 -12.44 -18.67 30.25
CA MET A 1 -12.16 -18.62 28.80
C MET A 1 -12.36 -17.18 28.31
N PRO A 2 -11.31 -16.35 28.19
CA PRO A 2 -11.47 -14.95 27.82
C PRO A 2 -11.74 -14.81 26.31
N ARG A 3 -12.73 -13.99 25.97
CA ARG A 3 -13.08 -13.63 24.59
C ARG A 3 -11.98 -12.73 24.05
N SER A 4 -11.31 -13.18 22.98
CA SER A 4 -10.35 -12.39 22.22
C SER A 4 -11.05 -11.14 21.67
N THR A 5 -10.64 -9.97 22.16
CA THR A 5 -11.10 -8.67 21.67
C THR A 5 -10.42 -8.38 20.34
N ALA A 6 -11.11 -8.68 19.23
CA ALA A 6 -10.76 -8.16 17.92
C ALA A 6 -10.80 -6.62 17.97
N THR A 7 -9.63 -6.00 17.97
CA THR A 7 -9.50 -4.55 17.95
C THR A 7 -10.02 -4.04 16.60
N PRO A 8 -10.97 -3.10 16.56
CA PRO A 8 -11.40 -2.53 15.29
C PRO A 8 -10.26 -1.68 14.75
N VAL A 9 -9.56 -2.19 13.73
CA VAL A 9 -8.62 -1.38 12.92
C VAL A 9 -9.45 -0.39 12.12
N GLY A 10 -9.78 0.75 12.74
CA GLY A 10 -10.39 1.88 12.06
C GLY A 10 -9.46 2.33 10.92
N ARG A 11 -10.02 2.57 9.73
CA ARG A 11 -9.29 3.18 8.60
C ARG A 11 -8.88 4.59 9.01
N ARG A 12 -7.70 4.73 9.62
CA ARG A 12 -7.08 6.05 9.89
C ARG A 12 -6.49 6.55 8.59
N SER A 13 -7.19 7.46 7.93
CA SER A 13 -6.69 8.14 6.72
C SER A 13 -5.97 9.42 7.13
N SER A 14 -4.66 9.49 6.87
CA SER A 14 -3.92 10.76 6.90
C SER A 14 -4.17 11.53 5.59
N LYS A 15 -4.33 12.86 5.67
CA LYS A 15 -4.43 13.74 4.49
C LYS A 15 -3.03 14.12 4.00
N VAL A 16 -2.21 13.14 3.66
CA VAL A 16 -0.84 13.33 3.18
C VAL A 16 -0.70 12.63 1.83
N ALA A 17 -0.10 13.31 0.86
CA ALA A 17 0.15 12.78 -0.46
C ALA A 17 1.65 12.79 -0.77
N PHE A 18 2.13 11.72 -1.40
CA PHE A 18 3.49 11.59 -1.91
C PHE A 18 3.44 11.39 -3.42
N ALA A 19 4.36 12.04 -4.14
CA ALA A 19 4.48 11.88 -5.58
C ALA A 19 5.96 11.81 -5.96
N LYS A 20 6.29 10.84 -6.82
CA LYS A 20 7.59 10.71 -7.48
C LYS A 20 7.33 10.35 -8.93
N LEU A 21 7.91 11.14 -9.84
CA LEU A 21 7.74 10.95 -11.27
C LEU A 21 8.83 10.02 -11.80
N TYR A 22 8.42 9.02 -12.55
CA TYR A 22 9.31 8.07 -13.21
C TYR A 22 8.97 8.00 -14.70
N ASP A 23 10.00 7.78 -15.52
CA ASP A 23 9.83 7.62 -16.98
C ASP A 23 9.24 6.26 -17.36
N ARG A 24 9.28 5.29 -16.45
CA ARG A 24 8.85 3.90 -16.67
C ARG A 24 7.70 3.55 -15.73
N LYS A 25 6.67 2.93 -16.29
CA LYS A 25 5.53 2.39 -15.54
C LYS A 25 5.77 0.91 -15.19
N THR A 26 6.71 0.65 -14.28
CA THR A 26 7.11 -0.71 -13.85
C THR A 26 6.92 -0.92 -12.34
N PRO A 27 6.94 -2.16 -11.84
CA PRO A 27 6.71 -2.44 -10.41
C PRO A 27 7.79 -1.93 -9.47
N LEU A 28 9.05 -1.96 -9.92
CA LEU A 28 10.19 -1.53 -9.11
C LEU A 28 10.09 -0.04 -8.67
N PRO A 29 9.79 0.94 -9.56
CA PRO A 29 9.50 2.31 -9.16
C PRO A 29 8.33 2.47 -8.17
N ALA A 30 7.31 1.62 -8.27
CA ALA A 30 6.18 1.64 -7.33
C ALA A 30 6.63 1.22 -5.92
N ALA A 31 7.51 0.22 -5.81
CA ALA A 31 8.09 -0.20 -4.54
C ALA A 31 9.05 0.86 -3.98
N ASP A 32 9.84 1.48 -4.85
CA ASP A 32 10.79 2.54 -4.48
C ASP A 32 10.08 3.75 -3.84
N LEU A 33 8.91 4.15 -4.35
CA LEU A 33 8.11 5.22 -3.74
C LEU A 33 7.74 4.90 -2.28
N LEU A 34 7.30 3.66 -2.02
CA LEU A 34 6.92 3.25 -0.68
C LEU A 34 8.13 3.25 0.25
N ASN A 35 9.25 2.69 -0.21
CA ASN A 35 10.47 2.55 0.58
C ASN A 35 11.18 3.88 0.87
N ASP A 36 11.27 4.77 -0.12
CA ASP A 36 12.01 6.03 -0.02
C ASP A 36 11.24 7.09 0.78
N ARG A 37 9.90 7.12 0.67
CA ARG A 37 9.08 8.23 1.17
C ARG A 37 8.00 7.83 2.15
N VAL A 38 7.23 6.78 1.83
CA VAL A 38 6.00 6.48 2.57
C VAL A 38 6.31 5.81 3.90
N VAL A 39 7.06 4.70 3.87
CA VAL A 39 7.41 3.93 5.08
C VAL A 39 8.22 4.79 6.07
N PRO A 40 9.32 5.47 5.67
CA PRO A 40 10.09 6.29 6.60
C PRO A 40 9.26 7.42 7.22
N PHE A 41 8.36 8.03 6.46
CA PHE A 41 7.50 9.09 6.98
C PHE A 41 6.56 8.58 8.07
N PHE A 42 5.92 7.42 7.87
CA PHE A 42 5.01 6.87 8.87
C PHE A 42 5.75 6.30 10.09
N ASP A 43 6.92 5.72 9.89
CA ASP A 43 7.80 5.24 10.96
C ASP A 43 8.26 6.38 11.88
N GLN A 44 8.60 7.54 11.31
CA GLN A 44 8.93 8.74 12.09
C GLN A 44 7.79 9.21 13.00
N HIS A 45 6.54 8.92 12.66
CA HIS A 45 5.36 9.24 13.46
C HIS A 45 4.92 8.08 14.36
N GLY A 46 5.67 6.96 14.38
CA GLY A 46 5.32 5.76 15.14
C GLY A 46 4.07 5.04 14.61
N ILE A 47 3.74 5.22 13.33
CA ILE A 47 2.57 4.64 12.67
C ILE A 47 3.04 3.50 11.78
N ARG A 48 2.62 2.26 12.08
CA ARG A 48 2.88 1.12 11.19
C ARG A 48 1.92 1.14 10.00
N LEU A 49 2.46 1.06 8.78
CA LEU A 49 1.66 0.91 7.56
C LEU A 49 1.11 -0.53 7.49
N LEU A 50 -0.20 -0.71 7.64
CA LEU A 50 -0.81 -2.05 7.68
C LEU A 50 -1.33 -2.51 6.31
N ARG A 51 -1.74 -1.58 5.46
CA ARG A 51 -2.43 -1.90 4.21
C ARG A 51 -2.27 -0.80 3.18
N VAL A 52 -2.07 -1.21 1.93
CA VAL A 52 -2.10 -0.32 0.77
C VAL A 52 -3.28 -0.70 -0.12
N LEU A 53 -3.98 0.31 -0.62
CA LEU A 53 -5.03 0.18 -1.63
C LEU A 53 -4.51 0.73 -2.95
N THR A 54 -4.40 -0.10 -3.97
CA THR A 54 -4.09 0.35 -5.33
C THR A 54 -5.19 -0.07 -6.30
N ASP A 55 -5.10 0.46 -7.52
CA ASP A 55 -5.84 -0.11 -8.64
C ASP A 55 -5.22 -1.45 -9.10
N ARG A 56 -5.74 -1.99 -10.21
CA ARG A 56 -5.25 -3.22 -10.82
C ARG A 56 -4.17 -2.99 -11.89
N GLY A 57 -3.45 -1.87 -11.84
CA GLY A 57 -2.34 -1.62 -12.73
C GLY A 57 -1.28 -2.73 -12.65
N THR A 58 -0.64 -3.04 -13.78
CA THR A 58 0.42 -4.05 -13.87
C THR A 58 1.68 -3.69 -13.10
N GLU A 59 1.80 -2.44 -12.69
CA GLU A 59 2.84 -1.91 -11.80
C GLU A 59 2.61 -2.27 -10.33
N TYR A 60 1.36 -2.52 -9.93
CA TYR A 60 1.02 -2.88 -8.55
C TYR A 60 0.63 -4.36 -8.45
N CYS A 61 0.06 -4.92 -9.50
CA CYS A 61 -0.50 -6.26 -9.52
C CYS A 61 0.25 -7.17 -10.50
N GLY A 62 0.82 -8.26 -9.99
CA GLY A 62 1.44 -9.31 -10.81
C GLY A 62 1.50 -10.66 -10.10
N ASN A 63 2.35 -11.54 -10.62
CA ASN A 63 2.62 -12.83 -9.97
C ASN A 63 3.38 -12.57 -8.64
N PRO A 64 2.83 -12.92 -7.46
CA PRO A 64 3.44 -12.57 -6.18
C PRO A 64 4.87 -13.08 -5.98
N GLN A 65 5.27 -14.15 -6.67
CA GLN A 65 6.64 -14.69 -6.59
C GLN A 65 7.65 -13.93 -7.43
N HIS A 66 7.21 -13.16 -8.45
CA HIS A 66 8.08 -12.51 -9.43
C HIS A 66 7.82 -11.01 -9.59
N HIS A 67 6.87 -10.45 -8.86
CA HIS A 67 6.48 -9.06 -8.97
C HIS A 67 7.12 -8.25 -7.84
N GLU A 68 8.07 -7.38 -8.17
CA GLU A 68 8.95 -6.71 -7.20
C GLU A 68 8.14 -5.92 -6.15
N TYR A 69 7.03 -5.31 -6.56
CA TYR A 69 6.14 -4.59 -5.65
C TYR A 69 5.41 -5.51 -4.68
N GLU A 70 4.95 -6.69 -5.12
CA GLU A 70 4.23 -7.63 -4.23
C GLU A 70 5.22 -8.30 -3.26
N LEU A 71 6.44 -8.58 -3.73
CA LEU A 71 7.53 -9.07 -2.89
C LEU A 71 7.91 -8.04 -1.82
N TYR A 72 8.02 -6.76 -2.19
CA TYR A 72 8.30 -5.69 -1.24
C TYR A 72 7.22 -5.60 -0.15
N LEU A 73 5.94 -5.61 -0.53
CA LEU A 73 4.85 -5.58 0.45
C LEU A 73 4.87 -6.80 1.38
N ALA A 74 5.22 -7.98 0.87
CA ALA A 74 5.34 -9.18 1.69
C ALA A 74 6.53 -9.12 2.67
N LEU A 75 7.64 -8.50 2.28
CA LEU A 75 8.81 -8.30 3.15
C LEU A 75 8.50 -7.34 4.31
N GLU A 76 7.75 -6.28 4.03
CA GLU A 76 7.36 -5.27 5.02
C GLU A 76 6.10 -5.64 5.83
N ASP A 77 5.51 -6.82 5.57
CA ASP A 77 4.27 -7.31 6.20
C ASP A 77 3.10 -6.32 6.03
N ILE A 78 2.92 -5.83 4.79
CA ILE A 78 1.88 -4.88 4.39
C ILE A 78 0.81 -5.61 3.55
N ASP A 79 -0.46 -5.52 3.97
CA ASP A 79 -1.57 -6.06 3.19
C ASP A 79 -1.76 -5.28 1.88
N HIS A 80 -1.85 -5.98 0.76
CA HIS A 80 -2.25 -5.39 -0.51
C HIS A 80 -3.74 -5.60 -0.79
N THR A 81 -4.52 -4.51 -0.82
CA THR A 81 -5.91 -4.52 -1.28
C THR A 81 -6.01 -3.86 -2.66
N ARG A 82 -6.82 -4.45 -3.53
CA ARG A 82 -7.06 -3.94 -4.89
C ARG A 82 -8.51 -3.45 -4.98
N THR A 83 -8.74 -2.33 -5.67
CA THR A 83 -10.12 -1.86 -5.92
C THR A 83 -10.95 -2.92 -6.62
N ARG A 84 -12.29 -2.91 -6.48
CA ARG A 84 -13.16 -3.79 -7.30
C ARG A 84 -13.19 -3.28 -8.74
N ALA A 85 -13.21 -4.22 -9.70
CA ALA A 85 -13.34 -3.88 -11.12
C ALA A 85 -14.58 -3.00 -11.33
N ARG A 86 -14.44 -1.91 -12.10
CA ARG A 86 -15.49 -0.93 -12.41
C ARG A 86 -16.00 -0.05 -11.24
N SER A 87 -15.27 0.07 -10.13
CA SER A 87 -15.59 1.07 -9.08
C SER A 87 -14.41 2.03 -8.80
N PRO A 88 -14.17 3.01 -9.69
CA PRO A 88 -13.12 4.01 -9.51
C PRO A 88 -13.32 4.91 -8.28
N GLN A 89 -14.55 4.95 -7.71
CA GLN A 89 -14.84 5.76 -6.52
C GLN A 89 -14.08 5.32 -5.26
N THR A 90 -13.56 4.08 -5.23
CA THR A 90 -12.89 3.53 -4.03
C THR A 90 -11.46 4.02 -3.82
N ASN A 91 -10.83 4.63 -4.83
CA ASN A 91 -9.53 5.30 -4.71
C ASN A 91 -9.65 6.79 -4.32
N GLY A 92 -10.87 7.31 -4.23
CA GLY A 92 -11.15 8.75 -4.11
C GLY A 92 -11.00 9.31 -2.69
N ILE A 93 -9.84 9.14 -2.05
CA ILE A 93 -9.46 10.03 -0.96
C ILE A 93 -8.55 11.12 -1.56
N VAL A 94 -9.08 12.35 -1.61
CA VAL A 94 -8.35 13.59 -1.93
C VAL A 94 -8.07 14.33 -0.63
#